data_AF-A0A4R9LWM9-F1
#
_entry.id   AF-A0A4R9LWM9-F1
#
_cell.length_a   1.000
_cell.length_b   1.000
_cell.length_c   1.000
_cell.angle_alpha   90.00
_cell.angle_beta   90.00
_cell.angle_gamma   90.00
#
_symmetry.space_group_name_H-M   'P 1'
#
loop_
_entity.id
_entity.type
_entity.pdbx_description
1 polymer ?
#
loop_
_entity_poly.entity_id
_entity_poly.type
_entity_poly.pdbx_seq_one_letter_code
_entity_poly.pdbx_strand_id
1 'polypeptide(L)'
;MKIDIHIHTKKTKRGDAHTREITPKKFCEIISNSDVGICAITNHNLFDIDQFNEILALRAEHLQIWPGVELDIIHENKRGHLIVISNPKQVNTFNEILLNLINNESPDKFIIDISKIANAFNDIDVIYIAHYYNKKPNIEDAAIEVLLSEIKNPNRVIKEATDSISAGIFVSHGHNSIYGSDVQDWDAYLKISNGLPELRLPVESFEQFCLLLDKSESTIQTLLASKNKSQIKLTPFKGESPIEIDIWDDVNILFGSKGTGKTEILKSICKYYNDKGIKANLFESNVENLVKRYDLSGSKIELDLSDSDIYDCKEEILFIRNAEEADIANLTSYREHYSKQESSKIAQKLIIREILPIDENQLSSTLSDTTNLKKEFDN
;
A
#
# COMPACT_ATOMS: atom_id res chain seq x y z
N MET A 1 15.28 -4.24 -2.04
CA MET A 1 15.37 -4.99 -0.74
C MET A 1 14.40 -4.36 0.24
N LYS A 2 13.44 -5.12 0.77
CA LYS A 2 12.45 -4.57 1.71
C LYS A 2 12.91 -4.65 3.16
N ILE A 3 12.36 -3.76 3.98
CA ILE A 3 12.64 -3.67 5.41
C ILE A 3 11.33 -3.66 6.19
N ASP A 4 11.30 -4.40 7.29
CA ASP A 4 10.22 -4.41 8.27
C ASP A 4 10.77 -4.12 9.67
N ILE A 5 10.46 -2.94 10.19
CA ILE A 5 10.96 -2.45 11.48
C ILE A 5 10.00 -2.71 12.64
N HIS A 6 8.83 -3.31 12.38
CA HIS A 6 7.78 -3.46 13.38
C HIS A 6 7.10 -4.83 13.22
N ILE A 7 7.65 -5.84 13.91
CA ILE A 7 7.15 -7.23 13.87
C ILE A 7 6.93 -7.77 15.28
N HIS A 8 5.82 -8.48 15.47
CA HIS A 8 5.60 -9.28 16.67
C HIS A 8 5.66 -10.77 16.36
N THR A 9 6.36 -11.50 17.22
CA THR A 9 6.50 -12.96 17.17
C THR A 9 5.78 -13.66 18.32
N LYS A 10 5.35 -12.90 19.34
CA LYS A 10 4.69 -13.41 20.53
C LYS A 10 3.42 -12.64 20.85
N LYS A 11 2.44 -13.36 21.41
CA LYS A 11 1.28 -12.77 22.06
C LYS A 11 1.66 -12.39 23.49
N THR A 12 2.20 -11.19 23.70
CA THR A 12 2.72 -10.80 25.02
C THR A 12 1.67 -10.15 25.93
N LYS A 13 0.73 -9.40 25.35
CA LYS A 13 -0.38 -8.76 26.08
C LYS A 13 -1.70 -9.51 25.91
N ARG A 14 -2.65 -9.29 26.83
CA ARG A 14 -3.99 -9.89 26.77
C ARG A 14 -4.78 -9.51 25.52
N GLY A 15 -4.62 -8.26 25.06
CA GLY A 15 -5.30 -7.70 23.90
C GLY A 15 -4.69 -8.11 22.56
N ASP A 16 -3.51 -8.72 22.55
CA ASP A 16 -2.84 -9.15 21.33
C ASP A 16 -3.63 -10.26 20.65
N ALA A 17 -3.64 -10.27 19.31
CA ALA A 17 -4.25 -11.35 18.56
C ALA A 17 -3.51 -12.66 18.80
N HIS A 18 -4.23 -13.77 18.93
CA HIS A 18 -3.62 -15.10 19.08
C HIS A 18 -2.76 -15.50 17.87
N THR A 19 -3.08 -14.96 16.70
CA THR A 19 -2.38 -15.14 15.43
C THR A 19 -1.01 -14.45 15.36
N ARG A 20 -0.62 -13.67 16.39
CA ARG A 20 0.73 -13.10 16.53
C ARG A 20 1.77 -14.13 16.96
N GLU A 21 1.34 -15.19 17.65
CA GLU A 21 2.24 -16.23 18.15
C GLU A 21 2.78 -17.06 16.99
N ILE A 22 4.10 -17.10 16.82
CA ILE A 22 4.77 -17.86 15.76
C ILE A 22 6.02 -18.57 16.29
N THR A 23 6.29 -19.75 15.75
CA THR A 23 7.53 -20.46 16.02
C THR A 23 8.70 -19.88 15.21
N PRO A 24 9.93 -19.89 15.73
CA PRO A 24 11.12 -19.46 14.98
C PRO A 24 11.23 -20.07 13.58
N LYS A 25 10.93 -21.37 13.46
CA LYS A 25 10.93 -22.07 12.17
C LYS A 25 9.92 -21.50 11.18
N LYS A 26 8.64 -21.34 11.58
CA LYS A 26 7.59 -20.81 10.69
C LYS A 26 7.88 -19.34 10.35
N PHE A 27 8.43 -18.57 11.28
CA PHE A 27 8.88 -17.19 11.04
C PHE A 27 9.94 -17.16 9.92
N CYS A 28 11.03 -17.91 10.06
CA CYS A 28 12.09 -17.94 9.06
C CYS A 28 11.60 -18.41 7.69
N GLU A 29 10.70 -19.40 7.64
CA GLU A 29 10.07 -19.87 6.40
C GLU A 29 9.25 -18.76 5.72
N ILE A 30 8.38 -18.07 6.46
CA ILE A 30 7.56 -16.99 5.90
C ILE A 30 8.42 -15.84 5.39
N ILE A 31 9.39 -15.36 6.19
CA ILE A 31 10.24 -14.24 5.79
C ILE A 31 11.07 -14.60 4.55
N SER A 32 11.62 -15.83 4.49
CA SER A 32 12.40 -16.29 3.33
C SER A 32 11.57 -16.41 2.04
N ASN A 33 10.25 -16.54 2.17
CA ASN A 33 9.31 -16.54 1.05
C ASN A 33 8.83 -15.11 0.66
N SER A 34 9.43 -14.08 1.23
CA SER A 34 9.16 -12.65 0.94
C SER A 34 10.42 -11.94 0.42
N ASP A 35 10.28 -10.69 -0.04
CA ASP A 35 11.41 -9.85 -0.47
C ASP A 35 12.05 -9.03 0.67
N VAL A 36 11.71 -9.36 1.93
CA VAL A 36 12.20 -8.66 3.13
C VAL A 36 13.60 -9.14 3.47
N GLY A 37 14.58 -8.23 3.41
CA GLY A 37 15.98 -8.51 3.75
C GLY A 37 16.39 -8.04 5.14
N ILE A 38 15.57 -7.19 5.78
CA ILE A 38 15.82 -6.66 7.13
C ILE A 38 14.53 -6.73 7.93
N CYS A 39 14.57 -7.38 9.11
CA CYS A 39 13.47 -7.45 10.06
C CYS A 39 13.92 -6.98 11.44
N ALA A 40 13.07 -6.27 12.18
CA ALA A 40 13.24 -6.03 13.62
C ALA A 40 12.13 -6.72 14.40
N ILE A 41 12.50 -7.52 15.41
CA ILE A 41 11.54 -8.18 16.29
C ILE A 41 11.26 -7.23 17.45
N THR A 42 10.02 -6.77 17.58
CA THR A 42 9.59 -5.67 18.46
C THR A 42 8.33 -6.07 19.23
N ASN A 43 8.38 -7.17 19.98
CA ASN A 43 7.25 -7.60 20.81
C ASN A 43 6.90 -6.54 21.87
N HIS A 44 5.64 -6.46 22.29
CA HIS A 44 5.23 -5.49 23.29
C HIS A 44 5.84 -5.79 24.66
N ASN A 45 6.55 -4.82 25.24
CA ASN A 45 7.13 -4.84 26.59
C ASN A 45 7.93 -6.11 26.94
N LEU A 46 8.46 -6.82 25.94
CA LEU A 46 9.22 -8.04 26.12
C LEU A 46 10.21 -8.18 24.97
N PHE A 47 11.47 -8.40 25.31
CA PHE A 47 12.45 -8.93 24.36
C PHE A 47 12.78 -10.37 24.77
N ASP A 48 12.43 -11.32 23.92
CA ASP A 48 12.70 -12.73 24.16
C ASP A 48 14.03 -13.11 23.50
N ILE A 49 15.10 -13.06 24.28
CA ILE A 49 16.45 -13.35 23.79
C ILE A 49 16.62 -14.80 23.31
N ASP A 50 15.89 -15.75 23.89
CA ASP A 50 15.99 -17.16 23.52
C ASP A 50 15.34 -17.40 22.15
N GLN A 51 14.12 -16.89 21.96
CA GLN A 51 13.43 -16.93 20.66
C GLN A 51 14.22 -16.17 19.59
N PHE A 52 14.80 -15.01 19.96
CA PHE A 52 15.65 -14.24 19.06
C PHE A 52 16.87 -15.05 18.60
N ASN A 53 17.59 -15.69 19.53
CA ASN A 53 18.75 -16.52 19.20
C ASN A 53 18.37 -17.75 18.36
N GLU A 54 17.22 -18.36 18.60
CA GLU A 54 16.72 -19.46 17.76
C GLU A 54 16.42 -18.99 16.33
N ILE A 55 15.80 -17.82 16.17
CA ILE A 55 15.58 -17.21 14.85
C ILE A 55 16.91 -16.90 14.16
N LEU A 56 17.91 -16.38 14.88
CA LEU A 56 19.25 -16.13 14.35
C LEU A 56 19.94 -17.41 13.85
N ALA A 57 19.71 -18.54 14.50
CA ALA A 57 20.28 -19.82 14.10
C ALA A 57 19.59 -20.43 12.86
N LEU A 58 18.31 -20.12 12.64
CA LEU A 58 17.49 -20.69 11.56
C LEU A 58 17.37 -19.82 10.31
N ARG A 59 17.67 -18.51 10.41
CA ARG A 59 17.50 -17.56 9.30
C ARG A 59 18.40 -17.87 8.11
N ALA A 60 17.98 -17.40 6.93
CA ALA A 60 18.85 -17.37 5.75
C ALA A 60 20.02 -16.38 5.95
N GLU A 61 21.18 -16.68 5.36
CA GLU A 61 22.41 -15.88 5.56
C GLU A 61 22.28 -14.41 5.16
N HIS A 62 21.46 -14.10 4.16
CA HIS A 62 21.24 -12.75 3.66
C HIS A 62 20.21 -11.95 4.48
N LEU A 63 19.48 -12.60 5.39
CA LEU A 63 18.44 -11.97 6.19
C LEU A 63 19.04 -11.35 7.46
N GLN A 64 18.87 -10.04 7.62
CA GLN A 64 19.22 -9.34 8.84
C GLN A 64 18.05 -9.34 9.82
N ILE A 65 18.32 -9.77 11.06
CA ILE A 65 17.35 -9.73 12.16
C ILE A 65 17.91 -8.80 13.23
N TRP A 66 17.17 -7.76 13.57
CA TRP A 66 17.55 -6.73 14.53
C TRP A 66 16.77 -6.92 15.85
N PRO A 67 17.46 -6.86 17.01
CA PRO A 67 16.81 -6.95 18.31
C PRO A 67 16.04 -5.66 18.60
N GLY A 68 14.81 -5.77 19.05
CA GLY A 68 14.00 -4.63 19.43
C GLY A 68 12.92 -4.95 20.45
N VAL A 69 12.22 -3.91 20.87
CA VAL A 69 11.05 -3.99 21.74
C VAL A 69 10.11 -2.84 21.40
N GLU A 70 8.80 -3.06 21.50
CA GLU A 70 7.82 -1.98 21.49
C GLU A 70 7.39 -1.69 22.93
N LEU A 71 7.73 -0.50 23.44
CA LEU A 71 7.49 -0.11 24.82
C LEU A 71 6.22 0.74 24.92
N ASP A 72 5.39 0.42 25.91
CA ASP A 72 4.35 1.33 26.38
C ASP A 72 5.00 2.50 27.12
N ILE A 73 4.76 3.70 26.63
CA ILE A 73 5.29 4.91 27.23
C ILE A 73 4.20 5.79 27.80
N ILE A 74 4.58 6.63 28.76
CA ILE A 74 3.76 7.74 29.27
C ILE A 74 4.56 9.04 29.25
N HIS A 75 3.91 10.13 28.85
CA HIS A 75 4.43 11.48 28.99
C HIS A 75 3.27 12.42 29.28
N GLU A 76 3.36 13.21 30.36
CA GLU A 76 2.29 14.13 30.80
C GLU A 76 0.87 13.51 30.80
N ASN A 77 0.75 12.28 31.32
CA ASN A 77 -0.48 11.48 31.37
C ASN A 77 -1.02 10.98 30.01
N LYS A 78 -0.27 11.13 28.92
CA LYS A 78 -0.62 10.59 27.60
C LYS A 78 0.20 9.35 27.30
N ARG A 79 -0.48 8.31 26.82
CA ARG A 79 0.15 7.04 26.43
C ARG A 79 0.52 7.05 24.96
N GLY A 80 1.60 6.37 24.63
CA GLY A 80 2.00 6.09 23.26
C GLY A 80 2.86 4.83 23.21
N HIS A 81 3.16 4.35 22.00
CA HIS A 81 4.13 3.27 21.81
C HIS A 81 5.42 3.81 21.18
N LEU A 82 6.54 3.39 21.75
CA LEU A 82 7.87 3.68 21.26
C LEU A 82 8.60 2.37 21.00
N ILE A 83 8.98 2.14 19.76
CA ILE A 83 9.85 1.03 19.39
C ILE A 83 11.30 1.45 19.61
N VAL A 84 12.08 0.56 20.23
CA VAL A 84 13.53 0.70 20.39
C VAL A 84 14.19 -0.50 19.71
N ILE A 85 15.05 -0.25 18.73
CA ILE A 85 15.80 -1.27 18.00
C ILE A 85 17.28 -1.05 18.28
N SER A 86 17.99 -2.08 18.73
CA SER A 86 19.42 -2.03 19.03
C SER A 86 20.27 -2.65 17.93
N ASN A 87 21.53 -2.25 17.88
CA ASN A 87 22.53 -2.90 17.05
C ASN A 87 22.61 -4.41 17.39
N PRO A 88 22.50 -5.32 16.39
CA PRO A 88 22.59 -6.76 16.61
C PRO A 88 23.86 -7.22 17.33
N LYS A 89 24.96 -6.46 17.25
CA LYS A 89 26.22 -6.74 17.97
C LYS A 89 26.12 -6.50 19.47
N GLN A 90 25.09 -5.81 19.95
CA GLN A 90 24.88 -5.42 21.35
C GLN A 90 23.68 -6.12 21.99
N VAL A 91 23.20 -7.23 21.41
CA VAL A 91 21.99 -7.95 21.86
C VAL A 91 21.98 -8.29 23.36
N ASN A 92 23.12 -8.75 23.92
CA ASN A 92 23.19 -9.11 25.34
C ASN A 92 23.04 -7.88 26.24
N THR A 93 23.76 -6.79 25.93
CA THR A 93 23.67 -5.53 26.67
C THR A 93 22.27 -4.92 26.55
N PHE A 94 21.66 -5.00 25.37
CA PHE A 94 20.27 -4.57 25.16
C PHE A 94 19.29 -5.35 26.05
N ASN A 95 19.43 -6.68 26.10
CA ASN A 95 18.63 -7.53 26.97
C ASN A 95 18.82 -7.22 28.46
N GLU A 96 20.06 -7.02 28.91
CA GLU A 96 20.37 -6.62 30.29
C GLU A 96 19.72 -5.29 30.68
N ILE A 97 19.78 -4.29 29.80
CA ILE A 97 19.12 -2.99 30.00
C ILE A 97 17.60 -3.19 30.12
N LEU A 98 17.00 -3.98 29.22
CA LEU A 98 15.56 -4.25 29.25
C LEU A 98 15.11 -5.00 30.50
N LEU A 99 15.85 -6.03 30.92
CA LEU A 99 15.55 -6.76 32.16
C LEU A 99 15.58 -5.84 33.38
N ASN A 100 16.55 -4.91 33.43
CA ASN A 100 16.64 -3.91 34.50
C ASN A 100 15.51 -2.87 34.45
N LEU A 101 15.12 -2.43 33.25
CA LEU A 101 14.04 -1.45 33.06
C LEU A 101 12.67 -2.04 33.41
N ILE A 102 12.37 -3.24 32.89
CA ILE A 102 11.08 -3.92 33.05
C ILE A 102 10.95 -4.49 34.47
N ASN A 103 12.07 -4.91 35.08
CA ASN A 103 12.14 -5.35 36.47
C ASN A 103 11.07 -6.41 36.83
N ASN A 104 10.90 -7.41 35.96
CA ASN A 104 9.91 -8.49 36.06
C ASN A 104 8.44 -8.05 36.11
N GLU A 105 8.13 -6.82 35.72
CA GLU A 105 6.75 -6.39 35.54
C GLU A 105 6.10 -7.12 34.35
N SER A 106 4.80 -7.42 34.47
CA SER A 106 4.06 -8.07 33.37
C SER A 106 3.92 -7.13 32.17
N PRO A 107 4.02 -7.62 30.93
CA PRO A 107 3.83 -6.81 29.72
C PRO A 107 2.52 -6.01 29.66
N ASP A 108 1.43 -6.49 30.28
CA ASP A 108 0.14 -5.78 30.34
C ASP A 108 0.15 -4.52 31.25
N LYS A 109 1.09 -4.43 32.19
CA LYS A 109 1.13 -3.37 33.22
C LYS A 109 2.28 -2.39 33.03
N PHE A 110 3.38 -2.90 32.50
CA PHE A 110 4.60 -2.12 32.32
C PHE A 110 4.30 -0.86 31.49
N ILE A 111 4.70 0.28 32.02
CA ILE A 111 4.65 1.57 31.34
C ILE A 111 5.80 2.42 31.85
N ILE A 112 6.50 3.09 30.94
CA ILE A 112 7.73 3.82 31.27
C ILE A 112 7.69 5.26 30.77
N ASP A 113 8.27 6.17 31.54
CA ASP A 113 8.43 7.55 31.12
C ASP A 113 9.51 7.66 30.02
N ILE A 114 9.23 8.46 28.99
CA ILE A 114 10.11 8.58 27.82
C ILE A 114 11.54 9.02 28.17
N SER A 115 11.72 9.86 29.18
CA SER A 115 13.05 10.31 29.63
C SER A 115 13.86 9.16 30.24
N LYS A 116 13.20 8.20 30.90
CA LYS A 116 13.92 7.02 31.44
C LYS A 116 14.45 6.12 30.33
N ILE A 117 13.74 6.04 29.21
CA ILE A 117 14.16 5.26 28.03
C ILE A 117 15.41 5.91 27.43
N ALA A 118 15.37 7.22 27.18
CA ALA A 118 16.50 7.96 26.62
C ALA A 118 17.78 7.74 27.44
N ASN A 119 17.66 7.88 28.77
CA ASN A 119 18.78 7.69 29.69
C ASN A 119 19.31 6.24 29.70
N ALA A 120 18.42 5.25 29.66
CA ALA A 120 18.81 3.85 29.77
C ALA A 120 19.57 3.32 28.53
N PHE A 121 19.23 3.81 27.35
CA PHE A 121 19.83 3.36 26.08
C PHE A 121 20.93 4.29 25.56
N ASN A 122 21.28 5.36 26.27
CA ASN A 122 22.23 6.37 25.80
C ASN A 122 23.64 5.84 25.50
N ASP A 123 24.05 4.72 26.11
CA ASP A 123 25.39 4.15 25.94
C ASP A 123 25.46 2.99 24.93
N ILE A 124 24.35 2.69 24.24
CA ILE A 124 24.31 1.69 23.17
C ILE A 124 23.75 2.27 21.86
N ASP A 125 24.05 1.62 20.76
CA ASP A 125 23.59 2.04 19.43
C ASP A 125 22.15 1.58 19.22
N VAL A 126 21.21 2.52 19.38
CA VAL A 126 19.78 2.28 19.18
C VAL A 126 19.15 3.27 18.21
N ILE A 127 18.04 2.84 17.62
CA ILE A 127 17.12 3.65 16.83
C ILE A 127 15.78 3.64 17.56
N TYR A 128 15.16 4.81 17.64
CA TYR A 128 13.87 5.02 18.25
C TYR A 128 12.82 5.25 17.17
N ILE A 129 11.71 4.55 17.26
CA ILE A 129 10.65 4.62 16.26
C ILE A 129 9.33 4.89 16.98
N ALA A 130 8.86 6.13 16.85
CA ALA A 130 7.68 6.63 17.56
C ALA A 130 6.42 6.41 16.72
N HIS A 131 5.40 5.75 17.26
CA HIS A 131 4.07 5.76 16.63
C HIS A 131 3.59 7.19 16.47
N TYR A 132 3.34 7.63 15.24
CA TYR A 132 3.08 9.04 14.98
C TYR A 132 1.69 9.30 14.42
N TYR A 133 1.07 10.35 14.95
CA TYR A 133 -0.19 10.91 14.47
C TYR A 133 -1.35 9.90 14.38
N ASN A 134 -1.60 9.35 13.18
CA ASN A 134 -2.68 8.39 12.91
C ASN A 134 -2.36 6.98 13.43
N LYS A 135 -1.08 6.63 13.62
CA LYS A 135 -0.71 5.32 14.15
C LYS A 135 -0.92 5.32 15.66
N LYS A 136 -1.93 4.58 16.13
CA LYS A 136 -2.32 4.55 17.54
C LYS A 136 -1.70 3.35 18.28
N PRO A 137 -1.43 3.49 19.58
CA PRO A 137 -1.43 4.74 20.35
C PRO A 137 -0.20 5.60 19.99
N ASN A 138 -0.46 6.85 19.61
CA ASN A 138 0.58 7.74 19.08
C ASN A 138 1.31 8.50 20.20
N ILE A 139 2.52 8.92 19.89
CA ILE A 139 3.31 9.87 20.68
C ILE A 139 3.07 11.28 20.13
N GLU A 140 2.96 12.26 21.02
CA GLU A 140 2.82 13.67 20.67
C GLU A 140 4.17 14.35 20.47
N ASP A 141 4.19 15.46 19.73
CA ASP A 141 5.44 16.17 19.43
C ASP A 141 6.20 16.60 20.68
N ALA A 142 5.51 17.03 21.75
CA ALA A 142 6.15 17.40 23.02
C ALA A 142 6.98 16.25 23.63
N ALA A 143 6.45 15.01 23.61
CA ALA A 143 7.20 13.85 24.10
C ALA A 143 8.38 13.51 23.17
N ILE A 144 8.19 13.63 21.85
CA ILE A 144 9.27 13.43 20.88
C ILE A 144 10.38 14.47 21.07
N GLU A 145 10.05 15.72 21.35
CA GLU A 145 11.03 16.78 21.65
C GLU A 145 11.86 16.48 22.90
N VAL A 146 11.24 15.94 23.96
CA VAL A 146 11.96 15.46 25.14
C VAL A 146 12.96 14.36 24.75
N LEU A 147 12.51 13.35 24.02
CA LEU A 147 13.39 12.27 23.55
C LEU A 147 14.56 12.82 22.72
N LEU A 148 14.29 13.71 21.77
CA LEU A 148 15.31 14.33 20.92
C LEU A 148 16.35 15.13 21.72
N SER A 149 15.93 15.77 22.83
CA SER A 149 16.81 16.57 23.68
C SER A 149 17.71 15.74 24.60
N GLU A 150 17.29 14.51 24.93
CA GLU A 150 17.97 13.66 25.92
C GLU A 150 18.88 12.59 25.31
N ILE A 151 18.70 12.28 24.01
CA ILE A 151 19.53 11.28 23.32
C ILE A 151 20.76 11.91 22.67
N LYS A 152 21.85 11.13 22.57
CA LYS A 152 23.12 11.58 21.97
C LYS A 152 23.01 11.96 20.49
N ASN A 153 22.16 11.27 19.72
CA ASN A 153 22.01 11.51 18.29
C ASN A 153 20.52 11.63 17.87
N PRO A 154 20.00 12.86 17.71
CA PRO A 154 18.63 13.12 17.28
C PRO A 154 18.23 12.47 15.94
N ASN A 155 19.19 12.21 15.04
CA ASN A 155 18.91 11.57 13.74
C ASN A 155 18.46 10.10 13.88
N ARG A 156 18.62 9.50 15.08
CA ARG A 156 18.18 8.14 15.41
C ARG A 156 16.69 8.03 15.73
N VAL A 157 15.93 9.13 15.68
CA VAL A 157 14.47 9.10 15.87
C VAL A 157 13.77 9.08 14.52
N ILE A 158 12.87 8.11 14.34
CA ILE A 158 12.03 7.94 13.17
C ILE A 158 10.56 8.00 13.62
N LYS A 159 9.71 8.68 12.85
CA LYS A 159 8.26 8.73 13.07
C LYS A 159 7.59 7.63 12.26
N GLU A 160 6.99 6.65 12.92
CA GLU A 160 6.29 5.57 12.24
C GLU A 160 4.91 6.03 11.75
N ALA A 161 4.69 5.88 10.44
CA ALA A 161 3.43 6.14 9.79
C ALA A 161 2.57 4.86 9.69
N THR A 162 1.30 5.02 9.31
CA THR A 162 0.38 3.90 9.06
C THR A 162 0.63 3.20 7.72
N ASP A 163 1.17 3.94 6.74
CA ASP A 163 1.30 3.52 5.35
C ASP A 163 2.31 4.39 4.60
N SER A 164 2.54 4.03 3.32
CA SER A 164 3.46 4.71 2.42
C SER A 164 3.09 6.16 2.11
N ILE A 165 1.81 6.49 2.04
CA ILE A 165 1.34 7.85 1.74
C ILE A 165 1.64 8.76 2.92
N SER A 166 1.26 8.32 4.12
CA SER A 166 1.50 9.03 5.37
C SER A 166 3.00 9.20 5.64
N ALA A 167 3.81 8.17 5.40
CA ALA A 167 5.27 8.26 5.51
C ALA A 167 5.83 9.29 4.52
N GLY A 168 5.36 9.30 3.27
CA GLY A 168 5.75 10.29 2.26
C GLY A 168 5.43 11.73 2.66
N ILE A 169 4.26 11.97 3.26
CA ILE A 169 3.86 13.27 3.80
C ILE A 169 4.80 13.70 4.95
N PHE A 170 5.12 12.81 5.89
CA PHE A 170 6.02 13.16 6.98
C PHE A 170 7.44 13.46 6.47
N VAL A 171 7.94 12.70 5.50
CA VAL A 171 9.23 12.98 4.85
C VAL A 171 9.23 14.32 4.13
N SER A 172 8.15 14.70 3.44
CA SER A 172 8.06 16.00 2.76
C SER A 172 8.08 17.19 3.72
N HIS A 173 7.67 16.98 4.97
CA HIS A 173 7.73 17.98 6.05
C HIS A 173 9.03 17.92 6.86
N GLY A 174 10.03 17.14 6.40
CA GLY A 174 11.36 17.09 7.01
C GLY A 174 11.51 16.09 8.15
N HIS A 175 10.54 15.22 8.40
CA HIS A 175 10.67 14.15 9.39
C HIS A 175 11.31 12.90 8.79
N ASN A 176 12.17 12.22 9.55
CA ASN A 176 12.52 10.84 9.24
C ASN A 176 11.28 9.97 9.50
N SER A 177 10.81 9.23 8.48
CA SER A 177 9.61 8.41 8.60
C SER A 177 9.69 7.13 7.79
N ILE A 178 9.07 6.09 8.32
CA ILE A 178 8.92 4.75 7.74
C ILE A 178 7.61 4.14 8.29
N TYR A 179 7.21 2.97 7.82
CA TYR A 179 6.10 2.19 8.37
C TYR A 179 6.53 0.71 8.38
N GLY A 180 6.13 -0.04 9.40
CA GLY A 180 6.32 -1.49 9.47
C GLY A 180 5.00 -2.25 9.32
N SER A 181 5.08 -3.58 9.36
CA SER A 181 3.89 -4.43 9.18
C SER A 181 2.94 -4.37 10.36
N ASP A 182 3.46 -4.22 11.60
CA ASP A 182 2.69 -4.39 12.84
C ASP A 182 1.85 -5.67 12.75
N VAL A 183 2.51 -6.76 12.30
CA VAL A 183 1.83 -8.00 11.92
C VAL A 183 1.02 -8.55 13.10
N GLN A 184 -0.28 -8.72 12.86
CA GLN A 184 -1.21 -9.34 13.81
C GLN A 184 -1.58 -10.77 13.43
N ASP A 185 -1.42 -11.12 12.16
CA ASP A 185 -1.70 -12.43 11.60
C ASP A 185 -0.61 -12.83 10.61
N TRP A 186 0.15 -13.85 10.99
CA TRP A 186 1.26 -14.36 10.18
C TRP A 186 0.81 -15.03 8.88
N ASP A 187 -0.41 -15.55 8.79
CA ASP A 187 -0.91 -16.13 7.54
C ASP A 187 -1.19 -15.03 6.49
N ALA A 188 -1.34 -13.77 6.92
CA ALA A 188 -1.46 -12.61 6.04
C ALA A 188 -0.11 -11.94 5.71
N TYR A 189 1.00 -12.31 6.36
CA TYR A 189 2.26 -11.59 6.28
C TYR A 189 2.80 -11.47 4.85
N LEU A 190 2.74 -12.54 4.05
CA LEU A 190 3.23 -12.50 2.67
C LEU A 190 2.52 -11.42 1.85
N LYS A 191 1.21 -11.24 2.05
CA LYS A 191 0.44 -10.18 1.41
C LYS A 191 0.83 -8.79 1.93
N ILE A 192 1.01 -8.66 3.25
CA ILE A 192 1.42 -7.39 3.89
C ILE A 192 2.81 -6.98 3.39
N SER A 193 3.73 -7.94 3.26
CA SER A 193 5.13 -7.73 2.84
C SER A 193 5.25 -7.14 1.44
N ASN A 194 4.23 -7.30 0.59
CA ASN A 194 4.19 -6.67 -0.73
C ASN A 194 4.17 -5.14 -0.64
N GLY A 195 3.53 -4.60 0.40
CA GLY A 195 3.38 -3.17 0.62
C GLY A 195 4.45 -2.56 1.51
N LEU A 196 5.44 -3.31 2.01
CA LEU A 196 6.46 -2.78 2.93
C LEU A 196 7.47 -1.84 2.24
N PRO A 197 8.15 -0.96 3.02
CA PRO A 197 9.15 -0.06 2.48
C PRO A 197 10.30 -0.80 1.77
N GLU A 198 10.69 -0.28 0.62
CA GLU A 198 11.87 -0.73 -0.12
C GLU A 198 13.02 0.26 0.02
N LEU A 199 14.19 -0.25 0.45
CA LEU A 199 15.42 0.52 0.49
C LEU A 199 16.04 0.55 -0.92
N ARG A 200 16.19 1.77 -1.47
CA ARG A 200 16.85 1.98 -2.77
C ARG A 200 18.34 1.69 -2.74
N LEU A 201 18.95 1.84 -1.57
CA LEU A 201 20.35 1.51 -1.35
C LEU A 201 20.40 0.19 -0.58
N PRO A 202 21.20 -0.80 -1.03
CA PRO A 202 21.42 -2.00 -0.26
C PRO A 202 22.07 -1.62 1.06
N VAL A 203 21.53 -2.16 2.14
CA VAL A 203 22.02 -1.97 3.50
C VAL A 203 22.47 -3.32 4.00
N GLU A 204 23.77 -3.48 4.23
CA GLU A 204 24.40 -4.74 4.62
C GLU A 204 24.54 -4.88 6.15
N SER A 205 24.35 -3.78 6.88
CA SER A 205 24.49 -3.75 8.33
C SER A 205 23.63 -2.68 9.00
N PHE A 206 23.38 -2.86 10.29
CA PHE A 206 22.73 -1.86 11.14
C PHE A 206 23.50 -0.54 11.18
N GLU A 207 24.84 -0.58 11.20
CA GLU A 207 25.67 0.61 11.18
C GLU A 207 25.52 1.40 9.87
N GLN A 208 25.42 0.71 8.73
CA GLN A 208 25.17 1.36 7.45
C GLN A 208 23.77 2.00 7.42
N PHE A 209 22.76 1.34 7.99
CA PHE A 209 21.42 1.93 8.14
C PHE A 209 21.47 3.21 8.98
N CYS A 210 22.18 3.15 10.10
CA CYS A 210 22.44 4.29 10.97
C CYS A 210 23.12 5.45 10.20
N LEU A 211 24.17 5.18 9.42
CA LEU A 211 24.83 6.20 8.62
C LEU A 211 23.88 6.88 7.63
N LEU A 212 22.95 6.12 7.02
CA LEU A 212 21.93 6.66 6.11
C LEU A 212 20.97 7.62 6.83
N LEU A 213 20.63 7.35 8.09
CA LEU A 213 19.79 8.24 8.90
C LEU A 213 20.51 9.55 9.25
N ASP A 214 21.82 9.50 9.46
CA ASP A 214 22.63 10.69 9.79
C ASP A 214 22.73 11.67 8.62
N LYS A 215 22.48 11.20 7.38
CA LYS A 215 22.52 12.00 6.13
C LYS A 215 23.77 12.87 6.00
N SER A 216 24.88 12.44 6.61
CA SER A 216 26.11 13.21 6.63
C SER A 216 26.76 13.27 5.26
N GLU A 217 27.49 14.34 4.96
CA GLU A 217 28.20 14.47 3.69
C GLU A 217 29.18 13.30 3.47
N SER A 218 29.87 12.85 4.52
CA SER A 218 30.77 11.70 4.47
C SER A 218 30.03 10.39 4.20
N THR A 219 28.83 10.19 4.77
CA THR A 219 27.96 9.05 4.41
C THR A 219 27.62 9.10 2.93
N ILE A 220 27.16 10.25 2.42
CA ILE A 220 26.76 10.42 1.02
C ILE A 220 27.96 10.13 0.10
N GLN A 221 29.14 10.66 0.42
CA GLN A 221 30.36 10.41 -0.34
C GLN A 221 30.76 8.93 -0.32
N THR A 222 30.66 8.25 0.83
CA THR A 222 30.94 6.81 0.96
C THR A 222 29.98 5.98 0.09
N LEU A 223 28.70 6.32 0.10
CA LEU A 223 27.69 5.67 -0.74
C LEU A 223 27.93 5.92 -2.22
N LEU A 224 28.26 7.16 -2.60
CA LEU A 224 28.60 7.51 -3.99
C LEU A 224 29.88 6.80 -4.45
N ALA A 225 30.83 6.56 -3.56
CA ALA A 225 32.06 5.82 -3.87
C ALA A 225 31.82 4.32 -4.11
N SER A 226 30.76 3.75 -3.52
CA SER A 226 30.36 2.36 -3.77
C SER A 226 29.69 2.16 -5.14
N LYS A 227 29.25 3.24 -5.79
CA LYS A 227 28.58 3.20 -7.09
C LYS A 227 29.60 3.34 -8.22
N ASN A 228 29.39 2.58 -9.28
CA ASN A 228 30.17 2.73 -10.50
C ASN A 228 29.89 4.10 -11.14
N LYS A 229 30.95 4.80 -11.52
CA LYS A 229 30.88 6.04 -12.28
C LYS A 229 31.82 6.01 -13.47
N SER A 230 31.39 6.66 -14.54
CA SER A 230 32.19 6.91 -15.72
C SER A 230 32.42 8.42 -15.86
N GLN A 231 33.68 8.81 -16.05
CA GLN A 231 33.99 10.18 -16.38
C GLN A 231 33.87 10.35 -17.90
N ILE A 232 33.02 11.29 -18.33
CA ILE A 232 32.76 11.57 -19.74
C ILE A 232 33.25 12.97 -20.11
N LYS A 233 33.81 13.08 -21.33
CA LYS A 233 34.23 14.35 -21.93
C LYS A 233 33.23 14.75 -22.99
N LEU A 234 32.60 15.91 -22.82
CA LEU A 234 31.54 16.40 -23.69
C LEU A 234 31.90 17.77 -24.24
N THR A 235 31.46 18.06 -25.47
CA THR A 235 31.54 19.39 -26.08
C THR A 235 30.14 19.89 -26.44
N PRO A 236 29.33 20.31 -25.45
CA PRO A 236 27.95 20.71 -25.69
C PRO A 236 27.81 22.08 -26.35
N PHE A 237 28.78 22.97 -26.15
CA PHE A 237 28.75 24.32 -26.70
C PHE A 237 29.77 24.45 -27.83
N LYS A 238 29.30 24.94 -29.00
CA LYS A 238 30.18 25.10 -30.17
C LYS A 238 31.24 26.16 -29.89
N GLY A 239 32.51 25.77 -30.02
CA GLY A 239 33.65 26.67 -29.85
C GLY A 239 34.14 26.84 -28.41
N GLU A 240 33.55 26.12 -27.45
CA GLU A 240 34.00 26.12 -26.06
C GLU A 240 34.84 24.87 -25.74
N SER A 241 35.58 24.95 -24.62
CA SER A 241 36.37 23.83 -24.13
C SER A 241 35.47 22.64 -23.72
N PRO A 242 35.92 21.39 -23.91
CA PRO A 242 35.21 20.23 -23.42
C PRO A 242 34.98 20.31 -21.91
N ILE A 243 33.81 19.86 -21.46
CA ILE A 243 33.48 19.70 -20.05
C ILE A 243 33.68 18.23 -19.65
N GLU A 244 34.23 18.02 -18.45
CA GLU A 244 34.33 16.72 -17.81
C GLU A 244 33.18 16.56 -16.82
N ILE A 245 32.40 15.50 -16.96
CA ILE A 245 31.26 15.18 -16.08
C ILE A 245 31.40 13.74 -15.60
N ASP A 246 31.18 13.52 -14.30
CA ASP A 246 30.99 12.19 -13.74
C ASP A 246 29.53 11.76 -13.93
N ILE A 247 29.31 10.60 -14.56
CA ILE A 247 28.01 9.97 -14.71
C ILE A 247 28.02 8.65 -13.96
N TRP A 248 27.11 8.51 -13.00
CA TRP A 248 26.90 7.27 -12.25
C TRP A 248 26.01 6.31 -13.01
N ASP A 249 26.19 5.01 -12.81
CA ASP A 249 25.33 3.94 -13.35
C ASP A 249 23.98 3.85 -12.60
N ASP A 250 23.30 4.99 -12.45
CA ASP A 250 22.05 5.15 -11.71
C ASP A 250 21.35 6.47 -12.15
N VAL A 251 20.43 6.99 -11.34
CA VAL A 251 19.78 8.28 -11.57
C VAL A 251 20.76 9.44 -11.34
N ASN A 252 20.99 10.23 -12.38
CA ASN A 252 21.81 11.43 -12.34
C ASN A 252 20.92 12.68 -12.41
N ILE A 253 21.13 13.65 -11.51
CA ILE A 253 20.34 14.89 -11.47
C ILE A 253 21.25 16.09 -11.78
N LEU A 254 20.92 16.84 -12.83
CA LEU A 254 21.64 18.04 -13.24
C LEU A 254 20.88 19.31 -12.85
N PHE A 255 21.42 20.07 -11.88
CA PHE A 255 20.86 21.35 -11.45
C PHE A 255 21.53 22.54 -12.15
N GLY A 256 20.77 23.61 -12.37
CA GLY A 256 21.29 24.88 -12.91
C GLY A 256 20.18 25.88 -13.20
N SER A 257 20.50 27.16 -13.24
CA SER A 257 19.55 28.25 -13.54
C SER A 257 19.02 28.19 -14.99
N LYS A 258 17.98 28.96 -15.31
CA LYS A 258 17.43 29.02 -16.67
C LYS A 258 18.50 29.61 -17.61
N GLY A 259 18.68 28.99 -18.78
CA GLY A 259 19.66 29.44 -19.78
C GLY A 259 21.08 28.86 -19.64
N THR A 260 21.36 28.01 -18.64
CA THR A 260 22.69 27.40 -18.43
C THR A 260 23.03 26.25 -19.39
N GLY A 261 22.27 26.07 -20.48
CA GLY A 261 22.58 25.05 -21.48
C GLY A 261 22.33 23.59 -21.06
N LYS A 262 21.59 23.31 -19.98
CA LYS A 262 21.25 21.94 -19.53
C LYS A 262 20.75 21.03 -20.67
N THR A 263 19.91 21.56 -21.55
CA THR A 263 19.38 20.83 -22.71
C THR A 263 20.49 20.40 -23.68
N GLU A 264 21.45 21.28 -23.96
CA GLU A 264 22.60 20.97 -24.84
C GLU A 264 23.56 19.97 -24.20
N ILE A 265 23.72 20.02 -22.88
CA ILE A 265 24.46 19.01 -22.11
C ILE A 265 23.79 17.64 -22.25
N LEU A 266 22.47 17.55 -22.04
CA LEU A 266 21.73 16.28 -22.17
C LEU A 266 21.77 15.72 -23.59
N LYS A 267 21.65 16.56 -24.62
CA LYS A 267 21.83 16.15 -26.02
C LYS A 267 23.22 15.58 -26.28
N SER A 268 24.24 16.20 -25.70
CA SER A 268 25.63 15.75 -25.84
C SER A 268 25.89 14.43 -25.13
N ILE A 269 25.31 14.22 -23.94
CA ILE A 269 25.34 12.94 -23.23
C ILE A 269 24.68 11.84 -24.08
N CYS A 270 23.48 12.11 -24.62
CA CYS A 270 22.76 11.18 -25.47
C CYS A 270 23.57 10.79 -26.71
N LYS A 271 24.17 11.79 -27.38
CA LYS A 271 25.07 11.54 -28.52
C LYS A 271 26.29 10.71 -28.14
N TYR A 272 26.96 11.05 -27.03
CA TYR A 272 28.14 10.33 -26.55
C TYR A 272 27.89 8.83 -26.35
N TYR A 273 26.77 8.47 -25.70
CA TYR A 273 26.45 7.06 -25.46
C TYR A 273 26.03 6.33 -26.75
N ASN A 274 25.25 6.98 -27.62
CA ASN A 274 24.88 6.41 -28.91
C ASN A 274 26.09 6.18 -29.83
N ASP A 275 27.05 7.12 -29.85
CA ASP A 275 28.32 6.98 -30.59
C ASP A 275 29.17 5.81 -30.07
N LYS A 276 29.00 5.43 -28.79
CA LYS A 276 29.60 4.24 -28.16
C LYS A 276 28.78 2.96 -28.33
N GLY A 277 27.66 3.00 -29.04
CA GLY A 277 26.76 1.86 -29.25
C GLY A 277 25.84 1.55 -28.08
N ILE A 278 25.78 2.41 -27.05
CA ILE A 278 24.83 2.29 -25.93
C ILE A 278 23.58 3.09 -26.30
N LYS A 279 22.44 2.41 -26.42
CA LYS A 279 21.17 3.05 -26.80
C LYS A 279 20.74 4.05 -25.73
N ALA A 280 20.86 5.33 -26.04
CA ALA A 280 20.42 6.44 -25.17
C ALA A 280 19.27 7.20 -25.82
N ASN A 281 18.24 7.50 -25.03
CA ASN A 281 17.07 8.27 -25.47
C ASN A 281 17.00 9.59 -24.68
N LEU A 282 16.63 10.67 -25.37
CA LEU A 282 16.41 11.98 -24.77
C LEU A 282 14.91 12.29 -24.80
N PHE A 283 14.35 12.65 -23.66
CA PHE A 283 12.96 13.09 -23.53
C PHE A 283 12.93 14.57 -23.13
N GLU A 284 12.25 15.39 -23.93
CA GLU A 284 12.09 16.82 -23.70
C GLU A 284 10.59 17.13 -23.58
N SER A 285 10.21 17.90 -22.56
CA SER A 285 8.82 18.18 -22.19
C SER A 285 7.96 18.78 -23.31
N ASN A 286 8.59 19.37 -24.33
CA ASN A 286 7.91 20.06 -25.43
C ASN A 286 7.92 19.28 -26.76
N VAL A 287 8.59 18.13 -26.84
CA VAL A 287 8.82 17.41 -28.11
C VAL A 287 7.99 16.12 -28.19
N GLU A 288 7.89 15.38 -27.08
CA GLU A 288 7.11 14.13 -27.05
C GLU A 288 6.20 14.06 -25.82
N ASN A 289 4.90 13.88 -26.06
CA ASN A 289 3.96 13.59 -24.98
C ASN A 289 4.12 12.12 -24.57
N LEU A 290 4.66 11.89 -23.37
CA LEU A 290 4.88 10.56 -22.80
C LEU A 290 3.60 9.71 -22.79
N VAL A 291 2.43 10.33 -22.54
CA VAL A 291 1.13 9.66 -22.57
C VAL A 291 0.86 9.06 -23.94
N LYS A 292 1.18 9.77 -25.03
CA LYS A 292 0.99 9.28 -26.40
C LYS A 292 2.05 8.26 -26.81
N ARG A 293 3.31 8.46 -26.42
CA ARG A 293 4.41 7.56 -26.81
C ARG A 293 4.27 6.18 -26.17
N TYR A 294 3.96 6.15 -24.88
CA TYR A 294 3.81 4.92 -24.11
C TYR A 294 2.35 4.45 -23.99
N ASP A 295 1.43 5.14 -24.65
CA ASP A 295 0.00 4.86 -24.60
C ASP A 295 -0.51 4.64 -23.16
N LEU A 296 -0.15 5.54 -22.25
CA LEU A 296 -0.54 5.45 -20.83
C LEU A 296 -2.07 5.54 -20.64
N SER A 297 -2.79 6.04 -21.65
CA SER A 297 -4.25 6.04 -21.72
C SER A 297 -4.86 4.68 -22.11
N GLY A 298 -4.04 3.72 -22.54
CA GLY A 298 -4.48 2.39 -22.95
C GLY A 298 -5.29 2.35 -24.25
N SER A 299 -5.11 3.34 -25.14
CA SER A 299 -5.87 3.45 -26.40
C SER A 299 -5.55 2.35 -27.43
N LYS A 300 -4.41 1.66 -27.26
CA LYS A 300 -3.94 0.53 -28.06
C LYS A 300 -4.01 -0.80 -27.29
N ILE A 301 -4.57 -0.80 -26.08
CA ILE A 301 -4.83 -2.04 -25.37
C ILE A 301 -6.05 -2.69 -26.04
N GLU A 302 -5.78 -3.64 -26.94
CA GLU A 302 -6.79 -4.60 -27.38
C GLU A 302 -6.89 -5.70 -26.32
N LEU A 303 -7.93 -5.63 -25.50
CA LEU A 303 -8.29 -6.73 -24.59
C LEU A 303 -9.03 -7.79 -25.41
N ASP A 304 -8.31 -8.85 -25.78
CA ASP A 304 -8.94 -10.05 -26.31
C ASP A 304 -9.43 -10.90 -25.13
N LEU A 305 -10.76 -10.84 -24.89
CA LEU A 305 -11.42 -11.58 -23.82
C LEU A 305 -11.69 -13.05 -24.19
N SER A 306 -11.29 -13.49 -25.39
CA SER A 306 -11.54 -14.87 -25.87
C SER A 306 -10.89 -15.96 -25.01
N ASP A 307 -9.78 -15.65 -24.34
CA ASP A 307 -9.04 -16.56 -23.45
C ASP A 307 -9.46 -16.46 -21.97
N SER A 308 -10.48 -15.65 -21.65
CA SER A 308 -10.98 -15.49 -20.27
C SER A 308 -12.40 -16.03 -20.11
N ASP A 309 -12.73 -16.63 -18.96
CA ASP A 309 -14.10 -17.06 -18.60
C ASP A 309 -15.07 -15.87 -18.36
N ILE A 310 -14.77 -14.69 -18.92
CA ILE A 310 -15.51 -13.45 -18.71
C ILE A 310 -16.40 -13.22 -19.94
N TYR A 311 -17.71 -13.27 -19.73
CA TYR A 311 -18.70 -12.95 -20.75
C TYR A 311 -18.60 -11.47 -21.16
N ASP A 312 -18.36 -11.19 -22.44
CA ASP A 312 -18.02 -9.86 -22.94
C ASP A 312 -19.23 -8.94 -23.23
N CYS A 313 -20.45 -9.45 -22.98
CA CYS A 313 -21.73 -8.75 -23.15
C CYS A 313 -21.90 -8.04 -24.50
N LYS A 314 -21.19 -8.48 -25.55
CA LYS A 314 -21.17 -7.76 -26.83
C LYS A 314 -22.55 -7.69 -27.46
N GLU A 315 -23.32 -8.77 -27.39
CA GLU A 315 -24.66 -8.83 -28.00
C GLU A 315 -25.65 -7.91 -27.28
N GLU A 316 -25.64 -7.89 -25.96
CA GLU A 316 -26.51 -7.04 -25.14
C GLU A 316 -26.18 -5.56 -25.33
N ILE A 317 -24.89 -5.21 -25.40
CA ILE A 317 -24.45 -3.84 -25.67
C ILE A 317 -24.86 -3.42 -27.09
N LEU A 318 -24.74 -4.33 -28.08
CA LEU A 318 -25.20 -4.06 -29.44
C LEU A 318 -26.72 -3.85 -29.49
N PHE A 319 -27.47 -4.69 -28.77
CA PHE A 319 -28.92 -4.61 -28.68
C PHE A 319 -29.37 -3.26 -28.11
N ILE A 320 -28.76 -2.81 -27.02
CA ILE A 320 -29.06 -1.50 -26.42
C ILE A 320 -28.70 -0.36 -27.38
N ARG A 321 -27.53 -0.44 -28.05
CA ARG A 321 -27.12 0.60 -29.02
C ARG A 321 -28.04 0.71 -30.22
N ASN A 322 -28.62 -0.42 -30.64
CA ASN A 322 -29.50 -0.50 -31.80
C ASN A 322 -30.99 -0.43 -31.41
N ALA A 323 -31.31 -0.25 -30.12
CA ALA A 323 -32.68 -0.11 -29.68
C ALA A 323 -33.22 1.26 -30.13
N GLU A 324 -34.22 1.24 -31.01
CA GLU A 324 -34.98 2.42 -31.40
C GLU A 324 -36.34 2.42 -30.70
N GLU A 325 -36.77 3.58 -30.21
CA GLU A 325 -38.13 3.74 -29.69
C GLU A 325 -39.12 3.65 -30.87
N ALA A 326 -40.08 2.72 -30.77
CA ALA A 326 -41.12 2.62 -31.77
C ALA A 326 -42.10 3.80 -31.66
N ASP A 327 -42.41 4.43 -32.80
CA ASP A 327 -43.39 5.50 -32.87
C ASP A 327 -44.76 5.07 -32.32
N ILE A 328 -45.41 5.96 -31.59
CA ILE A 328 -46.77 5.73 -31.09
C ILE A 328 -47.72 5.60 -32.28
N ALA A 329 -48.31 4.41 -32.46
CA ALA A 329 -49.29 4.16 -33.51
C ALA A 329 -50.47 5.14 -33.37
N ASN A 330 -50.76 5.90 -34.43
CA ASN A 330 -51.83 6.88 -34.37
C ASN A 330 -53.21 6.20 -34.25
N LEU A 331 -54.15 6.87 -33.57
CA LEU A 331 -55.51 6.36 -33.35
C LEU A 331 -56.27 6.07 -34.65
N THR A 332 -55.95 6.76 -35.74
CA THR A 332 -56.53 6.54 -37.07
C THR A 332 -56.13 5.17 -37.65
N SER A 333 -54.87 4.77 -37.49
CA SER A 333 -54.37 3.44 -37.89
C SER A 333 -55.04 2.33 -37.10
N TYR A 334 -55.31 2.57 -35.82
CA TYR A 334 -56.14 1.68 -34.99
C TYR A 334 -57.57 1.59 -35.56
N ARG A 335 -58.20 2.74 -35.84
CA ARG A 335 -59.55 2.80 -36.40
C ARG A 335 -59.67 2.10 -37.75
N GLU A 336 -58.66 2.21 -38.61
CA GLU A 336 -58.61 1.54 -39.91
C GLU A 336 -58.38 0.03 -39.81
N HIS A 337 -57.61 -0.43 -38.83
CA HIS A 337 -57.42 -1.86 -38.59
C HIS A 337 -58.75 -2.53 -38.19
N TYR A 338 -59.50 -1.91 -37.27
CA TYR A 338 -60.80 -2.44 -36.83
C TYR A 338 -61.91 -2.22 -37.85
N SER A 339 -61.90 -1.15 -38.65
CA SER A 339 -62.89 -0.96 -39.73
C SER A 339 -62.72 -1.94 -40.88
N LYS A 340 -61.50 -2.46 -41.13
CA LYS A 340 -61.24 -3.50 -42.13
C LYS A 340 -61.68 -4.90 -41.67
N GLN A 341 -61.82 -5.15 -40.37
CA GLN A 341 -62.38 -6.42 -39.86
C GLN A 341 -63.90 -6.55 -40.07
N GLU A 342 -64.62 -5.45 -40.36
CA GLU A 342 -66.08 -5.44 -40.53
C GLU A 342 -66.59 -5.70 -41.97
N SER A 343 -65.90 -6.53 -42.76
CA SER A 343 -66.28 -6.78 -44.16
C SER A 343 -66.74 -8.21 -44.48
N SER A 344 -66.78 -9.12 -43.48
CA SER A 344 -67.26 -10.48 -43.67
C SER A 344 -68.78 -10.59 -43.43
N LYS A 345 -69.50 -11.19 -44.38
CA LYS A 345 -70.96 -11.47 -44.30
C LYS A 345 -71.36 -12.33 -43.10
N ILE A 346 -70.40 -12.97 -42.42
CA ILE A 346 -70.61 -13.77 -41.20
C ILE A 346 -70.65 -12.86 -39.96
N ALA A 347 -69.84 -11.80 -39.91
CA ALA A 347 -69.88 -10.79 -38.85
C ALA A 347 -71.19 -9.98 -38.87
N GLN A 348 -71.72 -9.69 -40.07
CA GLN A 348 -73.05 -9.09 -40.23
C GLN A 348 -74.22 -10.02 -39.86
N LYS A 349 -74.00 -11.35 -39.78
CA LYS A 349 -74.98 -12.34 -39.31
C LYS A 349 -74.93 -12.57 -37.80
N LEU A 350 -73.82 -12.22 -37.15
CA LEU A 350 -73.68 -12.09 -35.69
C LEU A 350 -74.25 -10.74 -35.22
N ILE A 351 -75.45 -10.40 -35.70
CA ILE A 351 -76.23 -9.31 -35.13
C ILE A 351 -76.41 -9.64 -33.66
N ILE A 352 -75.80 -8.84 -32.79
CA ILE A 352 -76.12 -8.79 -31.37
C ILE A 352 -77.61 -8.46 -31.31
N ARG A 353 -78.44 -9.50 -31.28
CA ARG A 353 -79.86 -9.38 -30.96
C ARG A 353 -79.93 -9.25 -29.45
N GLU A 354 -80.11 -8.02 -29.04
CA GLU A 354 -80.67 -7.62 -27.74
C GLU A 354 -79.81 -8.00 -26.53
N ILE A 355 -79.10 -6.99 -26.01
CA ILE A 355 -78.70 -6.95 -24.61
C ILE A 355 -80.01 -6.98 -23.80
N LEU A 356 -80.39 -8.15 -23.30
CA LEU A 356 -81.38 -8.24 -22.24
C LEU A 356 -80.69 -7.76 -20.95
N PRO A 357 -81.23 -6.76 -20.23
CA PRO A 357 -80.69 -6.38 -18.94
C PRO A 357 -80.85 -7.57 -18.00
N ILE A 358 -79.73 -8.13 -17.52
CA ILE A 358 -79.75 -9.15 -16.47
C ILE A 358 -80.13 -8.43 -15.18
N ASP A 359 -81.27 -8.82 -14.62
CA ASP A 359 -81.75 -8.40 -13.30
C ASP A 359 -80.71 -8.77 -12.24
N GLU A 360 -80.14 -7.76 -11.57
CA GLU A 360 -79.08 -7.93 -10.55
C GLU A 360 -79.52 -8.83 -9.38
N ASN A 361 -80.82 -9.08 -9.21
CA ASN A 361 -81.34 -9.96 -8.16
C ASN A 361 -81.16 -11.47 -8.43
N GLN A 362 -80.79 -11.90 -9.64
CA GLN A 362 -80.42 -13.31 -9.92
C GLN A 362 -78.94 -13.63 -9.63
N LEU A 363 -78.08 -12.62 -9.53
CA LEU A 363 -76.65 -12.79 -9.20
C LEU A 363 -76.42 -13.02 -7.70
N SER A 364 -77.32 -12.56 -6.84
CA SER A 364 -77.21 -12.75 -5.38
C SER A 364 -77.56 -14.16 -4.92
N SER A 365 -78.38 -14.92 -5.67
CA SER A 365 -78.72 -16.32 -5.35
C SER A 365 -77.71 -17.34 -5.88
N THR A 366 -76.93 -17.01 -6.90
CA THR A 366 -75.87 -17.88 -7.46
C THR A 366 -74.55 -17.78 -6.69
N LEU A 367 -74.34 -16.71 -5.90
CA LEU A 367 -73.20 -16.57 -4.99
C LEU A 367 -73.32 -17.43 -3.72
N SER A 368 -74.53 -17.87 -3.33
CA SER A 368 -74.73 -18.84 -2.23
C SER A 368 -74.47 -20.31 -2.62
N ASP A 369 -74.57 -20.64 -3.91
CA ASP A 369 -74.34 -22.02 -4.38
C ASP A 369 -72.85 -22.31 -4.60
N THR A 370 -72.05 -21.30 -4.93
CA THR A 370 -70.59 -21.43 -5.05
C THR A 370 -69.88 -21.52 -3.69
N THR A 371 -70.50 -21.04 -2.61
CA THR A 371 -70.01 -21.23 -1.24
C THR A 371 -70.28 -22.63 -0.69
N ASN A 372 -71.25 -23.37 -1.22
CA ASN A 372 -71.50 -24.78 -0.87
C ASN A 372 -70.63 -25.77 -1.67
N LEU A 373 -70.24 -25.45 -2.92
CA LEU A 373 -69.28 -26.26 -3.68
C LEU A 373 -67.86 -26.27 -3.07
N LYS A 374 -67.49 -25.22 -2.32
CA LYS A 374 -66.20 -25.17 -1.60
C LYS A 374 -66.16 -26.06 -0.35
N LYS A 375 -67.31 -26.52 0.16
CA LYS A 375 -67.40 -27.50 1.27
C LYS A 375 -67.41 -28.96 0.81
N GLU A 376 -67.63 -29.24 -0.47
CA GLU A 376 -67.51 -30.59 -1.03
C GLU A 376 -66.11 -30.92 -1.55
N PHE A 377 -65.20 -29.94 -1.64
CA PHE A 377 -63.80 -30.13 -2.01
C PHE A 377 -62.80 -30.13 -0.83
N ASP A 378 -63.25 -29.75 0.37
CA ASP A 378 -62.43 -29.76 1.62
C ASP A 378 -62.86 -30.87 2.60
N ASN A 379 -63.47 -31.96 2.09
CA ASN A 379 -63.70 -33.23 2.81
C ASN A 379 -62.98 -34.39 2.13
#